data_AF-A0A2S8RES0-F1
#
_entry.id   AF-A0A2S8RES0-F1
#
_cell.length_a   1.000
_cell.length_b   1.000
_cell.length_c   1.000
_cell.angle_alpha   90.00
_cell.angle_beta   90.00
_cell.angle_gamma   90.00
#
_symmetry.space_group_name_H-M   'P 1'
#
loop_
_entity.id
_entity.type
_entity.pdbx_description
1 polymer ?
#
loop_
_entity_poly.entity_id
_entity_poly.type
_entity_poly.pdbx_seq_one_letter_code
_entity_poly.pdbx_strand_id
1 'polypeptide(L)'
;MVAFSALLCFTVCFSFMFAGKVDARTLSSNETGTHGGYDYEYWKDSGNGTMTLKDGGAFSCQWSNINNILFRKGRKFNETQTHQQIGNITVQYGVDYRPNGNSYLCVYGWTVDPLVEYYIVESWGDWRPPGAQSKGLIAVDGGTYDVYETTRVQQPSIKGTATFQQYWSVRTSKKTSGTISVSEHFNAWERMGMRMGKMYEVALTIEGYQSSGSADVYTNVITIGGSGGNAGGNDWNQGGWDWNQGGWDWNQGGNDWNQGGWDWNQGGNDWNQGGWDWNQGGWDWNQGGNDWNQGGWDWNQGGNDWNQGGWDWNQGGNDWNQGGWDWNQGGNDWNQGGWDWNQGGNDWNQGGWDWNQGGNDWNQGGWDWNQGGNDWNQGGWDWNQGGWDWNQGGWDWNQGGNDWNQGGWDWNQGGNDWNQGGWDWNQGGNDWNQGGWDWNQGGNDWNQGGWDWNQGGNDWNQGGWDWNQGGNDWNQGGWDWNQGGWDWNQGGNDWNQGGWDWNQGGNDWNQGGWDWNQGGNDWNQGGWDWNQGGNDWNQGGWDWNQGGNDWNQGGWDWNQGGWDWNQGWGW
;
A
#
# COMPACT_ATOMS: atom_id res chain seq x y z
N MET A 1 -37.74 -16.12 -23.00
CA MET A 1 -36.94 -17.32 -23.35
C MET A 1 -35.75 -17.31 -22.40
N VAL A 2 -35.47 -18.45 -21.79
CA VAL A 2 -34.80 -18.64 -20.49
C VAL A 2 -33.37 -18.09 -20.45
N ALA A 3 -33.05 -17.29 -19.43
CA ALA A 3 -31.67 -16.99 -18.99
C ALA A 3 -31.29 -17.99 -17.89
N PHE A 4 -30.21 -18.73 -18.10
CA PHE A 4 -29.63 -19.63 -17.09
C PHE A 4 -28.70 -18.82 -16.19
N SER A 5 -29.12 -18.56 -14.94
CA SER A 5 -28.23 -18.17 -13.85
C SER A 5 -27.79 -19.42 -13.11
N ALA A 6 -26.52 -19.78 -13.21
CA ALA A 6 -25.91 -20.83 -12.40
C ALA A 6 -25.52 -20.24 -11.03
N LEU A 7 -26.37 -20.42 -10.03
CA LEU A 7 -26.03 -20.15 -8.64
C LEU A 7 -25.25 -21.36 -8.10
N LEU A 8 -23.93 -21.24 -8.01
CA LEU A 8 -23.06 -22.23 -7.40
C LEU A 8 -23.24 -22.17 -5.88
N CYS A 9 -24.10 -23.03 -5.34
CA CYS A 9 -24.33 -23.15 -3.90
C CYS A 9 -23.17 -23.92 -3.25
N PHE A 10 -22.16 -23.23 -2.74
CA PHE A 10 -21.18 -23.82 -1.81
C PHE A 10 -21.87 -24.02 -0.46
N THR A 11 -22.41 -25.23 -0.24
CA THR A 11 -22.82 -25.65 1.10
C THR A 11 -21.57 -26.11 1.84
N VAL A 12 -20.92 -25.20 2.58
CA VAL A 12 -19.91 -25.58 3.58
C VAL A 12 -20.67 -26.19 4.77
N CYS A 13 -20.78 -27.52 4.78
CA CYS A 13 -21.20 -28.26 5.98
C CYS A 13 -20.11 -28.14 7.05
N PHE A 14 -20.14 -27.06 7.84
CA PHE A 14 -19.44 -27.01 9.12
C PHE A 14 -20.12 -28.01 10.06
N SER A 15 -19.62 -29.24 10.07
CA SER A 15 -19.97 -30.22 11.10
C SER A 15 -19.30 -29.78 12.41
N PHE A 16 -19.95 -28.90 13.18
CA PHE A 16 -19.62 -28.72 14.58
C PHE A 16 -19.92 -30.03 15.31
N MET A 17 -18.92 -30.91 15.41
CA MET A 17 -18.96 -32.01 16.37
C MET A 17 -18.82 -31.40 17.77
N PHE A 18 -19.95 -31.12 18.40
CA PHE A 18 -19.99 -30.92 19.85
C PHE A 18 -19.55 -32.23 20.52
N ALA A 19 -18.28 -32.32 20.93
CA ALA A 19 -17.83 -33.37 21.84
C ALA A 19 -18.51 -33.13 23.19
N GLY A 20 -19.56 -33.90 23.47
CA GLY A 20 -20.25 -33.85 24.75
C GLY A 20 -19.32 -34.27 25.89
N LYS A 21 -19.39 -33.57 27.01
CA LYS A 21 -18.66 -33.87 28.24
C LYS A 21 -18.92 -35.33 28.66
N VAL A 22 -17.88 -36.14 28.80
CA VAL A 22 -18.00 -37.56 29.21
C VAL A 22 -17.87 -37.70 30.73
N ASP A 23 -18.73 -38.52 31.35
CA ASP A 23 -18.71 -38.79 32.79
C ASP A 23 -17.42 -39.49 33.24
N ALA A 24 -16.99 -39.20 34.47
CA ALA A 24 -15.76 -39.78 35.02
C ALA A 24 -15.91 -41.28 35.34
N ARG A 25 -14.85 -42.06 35.06
CA ARG A 25 -14.80 -43.51 35.30
C ARG A 25 -13.52 -43.93 36.01
N THR A 26 -13.62 -44.70 37.09
CA THR A 26 -12.45 -45.21 37.83
C THR A 26 -12.11 -46.65 37.47
N LEU A 27 -10.84 -46.91 37.18
CA LEU A 27 -10.24 -48.21 36.87
C LEU A 27 -9.36 -48.65 38.04
N SER A 28 -9.32 -49.96 38.33
CA SER A 28 -8.47 -50.57 39.37
C SER A 28 -7.75 -51.84 38.90
N SER A 29 -7.82 -52.16 37.62
CA SER A 29 -7.22 -53.34 36.98
C SER A 29 -6.80 -53.01 35.55
N ASN A 30 -5.93 -53.84 34.97
CA ASN A 30 -5.42 -53.64 33.62
C ASN A 30 -6.55 -53.51 32.60
N GLU A 31 -6.56 -52.39 31.90
CA GLU A 31 -7.60 -52.06 30.92
C GLU A 31 -7.07 -51.06 29.91
N THR A 32 -7.48 -51.23 28.65
CA THR A 32 -7.25 -50.27 27.56
C THR A 32 -8.59 -49.93 26.94
N GLY A 33 -8.73 -48.73 26.37
CA GLY A 33 -9.95 -48.32 25.70
C GLY A 33 -9.91 -46.87 25.24
N THR A 34 -11.07 -46.32 24.91
CA THR A 34 -11.23 -44.91 24.55
C THR A 34 -12.16 -44.19 25.52
N HIS A 35 -11.83 -42.94 25.86
CA HIS A 35 -12.61 -42.11 26.77
C HIS A 35 -12.37 -40.63 26.50
N GLY A 36 -13.43 -39.82 26.40
CA GLY A 36 -13.29 -38.37 26.17
C GLY A 36 -12.59 -38.04 24.86
N GLY A 37 -12.67 -38.95 23.87
CA GLY A 37 -11.96 -38.82 22.61
C GLY A 37 -10.47 -39.18 22.66
N TYR A 38 -9.93 -39.74 23.75
CA TYR A 38 -8.53 -40.19 23.88
C TYR A 38 -8.45 -41.69 24.10
N ASP A 39 -7.39 -42.33 23.61
CA ASP A 39 -7.01 -43.68 24.00
C ASP A 39 -6.46 -43.65 25.42
N TYR A 40 -6.85 -44.59 26.28
CA TYR A 40 -6.31 -44.74 27.63
C TYR A 40 -5.73 -46.14 27.85
N GLU A 41 -4.78 -46.22 28.78
CA GLU A 41 -4.27 -47.48 29.28
C GLU A 41 -3.94 -47.37 30.77
N TYR A 42 -4.51 -48.30 31.54
CA TYR A 42 -4.08 -48.65 32.88
C TYR A 42 -3.35 -49.99 32.76
N TRP A 43 -2.09 -50.05 33.22
CA TRP A 43 -1.35 -51.30 33.30
C TRP A 43 -0.53 -51.38 34.57
N LYS A 44 -0.56 -52.54 35.24
CA LYS A 44 0.38 -52.89 36.32
C LYS A 44 0.71 -54.38 36.29
N ASP A 45 1.83 -54.74 36.89
CA ASP A 45 2.18 -56.13 37.18
C ASP A 45 1.65 -56.61 38.54
N SER A 46 1.79 -55.79 39.58
CA SER A 46 1.52 -56.12 40.99
C SER A 46 1.27 -54.85 41.81
N GLY A 47 0.76 -55.00 43.03
CA GLY A 47 0.41 -53.89 43.92
C GLY A 47 -0.95 -53.24 43.63
N ASN A 48 -1.18 -52.08 44.24
CA ASN A 48 -2.46 -51.36 44.22
C ASN A 48 -2.36 -50.08 43.39
N GLY A 49 -3.39 -49.81 42.58
CA GLY A 49 -3.51 -48.53 41.90
C GLY A 49 -4.95 -48.27 41.44
N THR A 50 -5.23 -46.99 41.18
CA THR A 50 -6.50 -46.54 40.61
C THR A 50 -6.25 -45.44 39.59
N MET A 51 -7.01 -45.42 38.50
CA MET A 51 -7.02 -44.32 37.51
C MET A 51 -8.45 -43.84 37.31
N THR A 52 -8.71 -42.57 37.58
CA THR A 52 -10.00 -41.95 37.26
C THR A 52 -9.87 -41.19 35.95
N LEU A 53 -10.51 -41.71 34.91
CA LEU A 53 -10.64 -41.06 33.61
C LEU A 53 -11.55 -39.85 33.78
N LYS A 54 -11.06 -38.66 33.41
CA LYS A 54 -11.85 -37.42 33.35
C LYS A 54 -12.19 -37.11 31.90
N ASP A 55 -12.95 -36.04 31.66
CA ASP A 55 -13.26 -35.56 30.32
C ASP A 55 -11.99 -35.20 29.53
N GLY A 56 -12.04 -35.32 28.20
CA GLY A 56 -10.86 -35.11 27.34
C GLY A 56 -9.66 -36.01 27.70
N GLY A 57 -8.45 -35.45 27.60
CA GLY A 57 -7.19 -36.15 27.91
C GLY A 57 -6.87 -36.24 29.40
N ALA A 58 -7.65 -35.59 30.28
CA ALA A 58 -7.37 -35.52 31.71
C ALA A 58 -7.64 -36.85 32.43
N PHE A 59 -6.90 -37.10 33.51
CA PHE A 59 -7.08 -38.24 34.41
C PHE A 59 -6.39 -38.00 35.76
N SER A 60 -6.83 -38.67 36.81
CA SER A 60 -6.07 -38.73 38.07
C SER A 60 -5.69 -40.17 38.38
N CYS A 61 -4.56 -40.37 39.05
CA CYS A 61 -4.11 -41.69 39.47
C CYS A 61 -3.51 -41.68 40.88
N GLN A 62 -3.58 -42.85 41.51
CA GLN A 62 -2.94 -43.15 42.78
C GLN A 62 -2.37 -44.55 42.73
N TRP A 63 -1.21 -44.77 43.33
CA TRP A 63 -0.57 -46.07 43.40
C TRP A 63 0.11 -46.29 44.75
N SER A 64 0.19 -47.54 45.17
CA SER A 64 0.92 -47.93 46.38
C SER A 64 1.41 -49.38 46.31
N ASN A 65 2.62 -49.61 46.84
CA ASN A 65 3.25 -50.93 46.93
C ASN A 65 3.26 -51.69 45.59
N ILE A 66 3.52 -50.97 44.48
CA ILE A 66 3.61 -51.55 43.13
C ILE A 66 5.03 -52.03 42.85
N ASN A 67 5.20 -52.93 41.88
CA ASN A 67 6.50 -53.13 41.23
C ASN A 67 6.61 -52.23 39.99
N ASN A 68 5.71 -52.34 39.01
CA ASN A 68 5.58 -51.39 37.91
C ASN A 68 4.10 -51.07 37.63
N ILE A 69 3.81 -49.79 37.38
CA ILE A 69 2.49 -49.29 36.99
C ILE A 69 2.61 -48.14 35.98
N LEU A 70 1.74 -48.13 34.97
CA LEU A 70 1.62 -47.05 33.99
C LEU A 70 0.16 -46.60 33.90
N PHE A 71 -0.03 -45.29 33.89
CA PHE A 71 -1.31 -44.63 33.64
C PHE A 71 -1.12 -43.64 32.50
N ARG A 72 -1.89 -43.79 31.41
CA ARG A 72 -1.73 -42.90 30.26
C ARG A 72 -3.02 -42.61 29.51
N LYS A 73 -3.05 -41.42 28.91
CA LYS A 73 -4.05 -41.01 27.91
C LYS A 73 -3.37 -40.34 26.73
N GLY A 74 -3.75 -40.74 25.52
CA GLY A 74 -3.09 -40.34 24.30
C GLY A 74 -3.83 -40.67 23.01
N ARG A 75 -3.06 -40.92 21.96
CA ARG A 75 -3.49 -41.29 20.62
C ARG A 75 -2.74 -42.53 20.17
N LYS A 76 -3.46 -43.56 19.73
CA LYS A 76 -2.91 -44.70 19.01
C LYS A 76 -3.09 -44.53 17.51
N PHE A 77 -2.08 -44.95 16.76
CA PHE A 77 -2.02 -44.87 15.30
C PHE A 77 -2.04 -46.27 14.71
N ASN A 78 -2.31 -46.37 13.41
CA ASN A 78 -2.47 -47.63 12.69
C ASN A 78 -1.16 -48.21 12.15
N GLU A 79 0.00 -47.70 12.57
CA GLU A 79 1.33 -48.17 12.16
C GLU A 79 1.65 -47.98 10.66
N THR A 80 0.94 -47.11 9.94
CA THR A 80 1.18 -46.92 8.48
C THR A 80 1.97 -45.67 8.13
N GLN A 81 1.98 -44.64 9.00
CA GLN A 81 2.56 -43.33 8.74
C GLN A 81 3.73 -43.02 9.67
N THR A 82 4.76 -42.33 9.16
CA THR A 82 5.80 -41.70 9.98
C THR A 82 5.27 -40.45 10.68
N HIS A 83 6.01 -39.91 11.65
CA HIS A 83 5.61 -38.68 12.34
C HIS A 83 5.49 -37.48 11.39
N GLN A 84 6.36 -37.38 10.37
CA GLN A 84 6.28 -36.35 9.34
C GLN A 84 5.00 -36.46 8.49
N GLN A 85 4.53 -37.69 8.22
CA GLN A 85 3.31 -37.93 7.46
C GLN A 85 2.03 -37.71 8.29
N ILE A 86 2.14 -37.77 9.62
CA ILE A 86 1.04 -37.48 10.56
C ILE A 86 0.87 -35.97 10.76
N GLY A 87 1.95 -35.20 10.62
CA GLY A 87 1.97 -33.76 10.86
C GLY A 87 2.49 -33.42 12.26
N ASN A 88 2.56 -32.12 12.58
CA ASN A 88 3.07 -31.66 13.88
C ASN A 88 2.27 -32.27 15.05
N ILE A 89 2.98 -32.63 16.13
CA ILE A 89 2.43 -33.22 17.34
C ILE A 89 2.88 -32.39 18.53
N THR A 90 1.92 -31.80 19.25
CA THR A 90 2.18 -31.08 20.51
C THR A 90 1.31 -31.62 21.64
N VAL A 91 1.83 -31.54 22.86
CA VAL A 91 1.11 -31.94 24.08
C VAL A 91 1.12 -30.79 25.06
N GLN A 92 -0.03 -30.11 25.22
CA GLN A 92 -0.24 -29.14 26.28
C GLN A 92 -0.70 -29.86 27.54
N TYR A 93 0.03 -29.69 28.64
CA TYR A 93 -0.17 -30.49 29.84
C TYR A 93 -0.07 -29.68 31.13
N GLY A 94 -0.69 -30.20 32.19
CA GLY A 94 -0.62 -29.67 33.54
C GLY A 94 -0.95 -30.76 34.55
N VAL A 95 -0.04 -30.96 35.52
CA VAL A 95 -0.09 -32.07 36.46
C VAL A 95 0.25 -31.62 37.87
N ASP A 96 -0.64 -31.92 38.83
CA ASP A 96 -0.29 -31.95 40.25
C ASP A 96 0.39 -33.30 40.54
N TYR A 97 1.72 -33.32 40.49
CA TYR A 97 2.53 -34.53 40.48
C TYR A 97 3.20 -34.78 41.83
N ARG A 98 2.78 -35.81 42.56
CA ARG A 98 3.21 -36.11 43.94
C ARG A 98 3.70 -37.56 44.09
N PRO A 99 4.85 -37.91 43.48
CA PRO A 99 5.45 -39.23 43.66
C PRO A 99 6.09 -39.37 45.05
N ASN A 100 6.13 -40.60 45.57
CA ASN A 100 6.89 -41.01 46.74
C ASN A 100 7.70 -42.27 46.39
N GLY A 101 8.93 -42.06 45.91
CA GLY A 101 9.77 -43.10 45.30
C GLY A 101 10.07 -42.82 43.82
N ASN A 102 10.44 -43.86 43.08
CA ASN A 102 10.74 -43.75 41.66
C ASN A 102 9.44 -43.65 40.82
N SER A 103 9.38 -42.64 39.96
CA SER A 103 8.22 -42.33 39.11
C SER A 103 8.60 -41.30 38.04
N TYR A 104 7.95 -41.33 36.88
CA TYR A 104 8.16 -40.35 35.79
C TYR A 104 6.85 -39.70 35.35
N LEU A 105 6.95 -38.43 34.96
CA LEU A 105 5.96 -37.69 34.19
C LEU A 105 6.55 -37.42 32.80
N CYS A 106 5.95 -38.01 31.76
CA CYS A 106 6.50 -37.98 30.41
C CYS A 106 5.43 -38.05 29.32
N VAL A 107 5.80 -37.63 28.10
CA VAL A 107 5.20 -38.20 26.90
C VAL A 107 5.89 -39.52 26.61
N TYR A 108 5.09 -40.54 26.32
CA TYR A 108 5.52 -41.91 26.06
C TYR A 108 4.88 -42.42 24.76
N GLY A 109 5.58 -43.30 24.07
CA GLY A 109 4.95 -44.05 22.98
C GLY A 109 5.88 -45.04 22.32
N TRP A 110 5.42 -45.54 21.18
CA TRP A 110 6.16 -46.49 20.36
C TRP A 110 6.15 -46.10 18.89
N THR A 111 7.18 -46.57 18.19
CA THR A 111 7.16 -46.72 16.73
C THR A 111 7.43 -48.16 16.33
N VAL A 112 7.10 -48.52 15.09
CA VAL A 112 7.39 -49.80 14.47
C VAL A 112 8.18 -49.60 13.18
N ASP A 113 8.99 -50.58 12.79
CA ASP A 113 9.86 -50.52 11.61
C ASP A 113 10.72 -49.25 11.51
N PRO A 114 11.65 -48.98 12.47
CA PRO A 114 12.09 -49.88 13.55
C PRO A 114 11.21 -49.87 14.80
N LEU A 115 11.27 -50.95 15.58
CA LEU A 115 10.62 -51.02 16.90
C LEU A 115 11.41 -50.16 17.90
N VAL A 116 10.80 -49.06 18.36
CA VAL A 116 11.40 -48.12 19.31
C VAL A 116 10.36 -47.74 20.36
N GLU A 117 10.72 -47.84 21.62
CA GLU A 117 9.99 -47.23 22.73
C GLU A 117 10.58 -45.85 23.00
N TYR A 118 9.80 -44.80 23.24
CA TYR A 118 10.37 -43.48 23.45
C TYR A 118 9.73 -42.72 24.59
N TYR A 119 10.50 -41.80 25.17
CA TYR A 119 10.16 -41.01 26.33
C TYR A 119 10.64 -39.56 26.17
N ILE A 120 9.74 -38.60 26.43
CA ILE A 120 10.08 -37.19 26.63
C ILE A 120 9.68 -36.84 28.07
N VAL A 121 10.66 -36.81 28.97
CA VAL A 121 10.47 -36.76 30.42
C VAL A 121 10.59 -35.33 30.94
N GLU A 122 9.50 -34.84 31.53
CA GLU A 122 9.40 -33.49 32.10
C GLU A 122 9.72 -33.43 33.59
N SER A 123 9.35 -34.47 34.34
CA SER A 123 9.60 -34.58 35.77
C SER A 123 9.76 -36.04 36.21
N TRP A 124 10.29 -36.22 37.43
CA TRP A 124 10.55 -37.52 38.02
C TRP A 124 10.47 -37.46 39.55
N GLY A 125 10.41 -38.62 40.20
CA GLY A 125 10.49 -38.78 41.65
C GLY A 125 11.94 -38.72 42.15
N ASP A 126 12.39 -39.77 42.81
CA ASP A 126 13.70 -39.81 43.47
C ASP A 126 14.88 -40.07 42.52
N TRP A 127 14.61 -40.57 41.30
CA TRP A 127 15.64 -40.92 40.33
C TRP A 127 15.37 -40.28 38.97
N ARG A 128 16.40 -39.65 38.40
CA ARG A 128 16.33 -39.08 37.05
C ARG A 128 16.70 -40.15 36.02
N PRO A 129 15.79 -40.55 35.11
CA PRO A 129 16.09 -41.54 34.08
C PRO A 129 17.07 -41.01 33.02
N PRO A 130 17.64 -41.88 32.17
CA PRO A 130 17.59 -43.35 32.19
C PRO A 130 18.86 -43.99 32.77
N GLY A 131 19.83 -43.21 33.26
CA GLY A 131 21.11 -43.73 33.77
C GLY A 131 22.11 -44.15 32.69
N ALA A 132 22.00 -43.61 31.48
CA ALA A 132 22.91 -43.83 30.36
C ALA A 132 23.80 -42.60 30.09
N GLN A 133 24.79 -42.72 29.20
CA GLN A 133 25.57 -41.58 28.72
C GLN A 133 24.73 -40.76 27.73
N SER A 134 24.71 -39.44 27.91
CA SER A 134 24.00 -38.52 27.00
C SER A 134 24.65 -38.51 25.62
N LYS A 135 23.81 -38.52 24.58
CA LYS A 135 24.18 -38.37 23.17
C LYS A 135 24.24 -36.91 22.71
N GLY A 136 23.66 -35.99 23.49
CA GLY A 136 23.57 -34.58 23.13
C GLY A 136 22.50 -33.85 23.92
N LEU A 137 22.32 -32.58 23.60
CA LEU A 137 21.33 -31.70 24.20
C LEU A 137 20.34 -31.22 23.15
N ILE A 138 19.10 -30.99 23.56
CA ILE A 138 18.07 -30.28 22.79
C ILE A 138 17.59 -29.10 23.65
N ALA A 139 17.47 -27.92 23.04
CA ALA A 139 16.80 -26.77 23.63
C ALA A 139 15.47 -26.55 22.92
N VAL A 140 14.36 -26.71 23.65
CA VAL A 140 12.98 -26.62 23.14
C VAL A 140 12.02 -26.34 24.31
N ASP A 141 10.87 -25.72 24.06
CA ASP A 141 9.82 -25.45 25.07
C ASP A 141 10.30 -24.71 26.34
N GLY A 142 11.29 -23.83 26.17
CA GLY A 142 11.94 -23.10 27.26
C GLY A 142 12.70 -24.00 28.25
N GLY A 143 13.11 -25.19 27.81
CA GLY A 143 13.85 -26.17 28.59
C GLY A 143 15.06 -26.74 27.85
N THR A 144 15.91 -27.44 28.58
CA THR A 144 17.01 -28.22 28.01
C THR A 144 16.81 -29.68 28.36
N TYR A 145 17.03 -30.56 27.38
CA TYR A 145 16.86 -32.01 27.51
C TYR A 145 18.16 -32.72 27.19
N ASP A 146 18.59 -33.62 28.06
CA ASP A 146 19.60 -34.61 27.71
C ASP A 146 18.97 -35.70 26.85
N VAL A 147 19.64 -36.06 25.76
CA VAL A 147 19.19 -37.12 24.85
C VAL A 147 19.93 -38.42 25.16
N TYR A 148 19.20 -39.53 25.25
CA TYR A 148 19.80 -40.85 25.45
C TYR A 148 19.24 -41.88 24.48
N GLU A 149 20.04 -42.89 24.19
CA GLU A 149 19.64 -44.09 23.47
C GLU A 149 20.10 -45.31 24.26
N THR A 150 19.18 -46.23 24.53
CA THR A 150 19.48 -47.51 25.19
C THR A 150 18.93 -48.67 24.39
N THR A 151 19.41 -49.89 24.65
CA THR A 151 18.91 -51.12 24.02
C THR A 151 18.29 -52.01 25.08
N ARG A 152 17.06 -52.47 24.84
CA ARG A 152 16.37 -53.48 25.64
C ARG A 152 16.48 -54.82 24.92
N VAL A 153 17.13 -55.80 25.53
CA VAL A 153 17.37 -57.13 24.93
C VAL A 153 16.38 -58.15 25.49
N GLN A 154 15.62 -58.78 24.61
CA GLN A 154 14.62 -59.81 24.94
C GLN A 154 13.64 -59.38 26.04
N GLN A 155 13.09 -58.17 25.92
CA GLN A 155 12.15 -57.58 26.87
C GLN A 155 10.72 -57.54 26.29
N PRO A 156 9.68 -57.47 27.13
CA PRO A 156 8.31 -57.24 26.67
C PRO A 156 8.17 -55.96 25.84
N SER A 157 7.37 -55.99 24.78
CA SER A 157 7.06 -54.85 23.91
C SER A 157 5.64 -54.98 23.32
N ILE A 158 5.21 -53.97 22.56
CA ILE A 158 3.97 -54.00 21.78
C ILE A 158 3.94 -55.09 20.69
N LYS A 159 5.07 -55.72 20.37
CA LYS A 159 5.19 -56.87 19.46
C LYS A 159 5.60 -58.16 20.18
N GLY A 160 5.32 -58.27 21.49
CA GLY A 160 5.76 -59.40 22.32
C GLY A 160 7.21 -59.27 22.77
N THR A 161 7.85 -60.37 23.16
CA THR A 161 9.26 -60.36 23.59
C THR A 161 10.17 -60.05 22.41
N ALA A 162 10.89 -58.93 22.45
CA ALA A 162 11.74 -58.45 21.36
C ALA A 162 13.01 -57.77 21.88
N THR A 163 13.94 -57.48 20.96
CA THR A 163 15.05 -56.56 21.19
C THR A 163 14.79 -55.26 20.45
N PHE A 164 14.81 -54.13 21.15
CA PHE A 164 14.41 -52.82 20.61
C PHE A 164 15.21 -51.69 21.26
N GLN A 165 15.23 -50.54 20.59
CA GLN A 165 15.85 -49.33 21.12
C GLN A 165 14.87 -48.56 22.02
N GLN A 166 15.39 -47.84 23.00
CA GLN A 166 14.65 -46.80 23.70
C GLN A 166 15.27 -45.43 23.48
N TYR A 167 14.46 -44.45 23.11
CA TYR A 167 14.87 -43.06 22.91
C TYR A 167 14.36 -42.18 24.03
N TRP A 168 15.21 -41.28 24.52
CA TRP A 168 14.89 -40.45 25.66
C TRP A 168 15.29 -39.01 25.40
N SER A 169 14.39 -38.08 25.68
CA SER A 169 14.72 -36.70 26.01
C SER A 169 14.33 -36.48 27.46
N VAL A 170 15.29 -36.14 28.32
CA VAL A 170 15.03 -35.95 29.76
C VAL A 170 15.38 -34.54 30.15
N ARG A 171 14.41 -33.78 30.66
CA ARG A 171 14.63 -32.39 31.06
C ARG A 171 15.73 -32.30 32.12
N THR A 172 16.57 -31.27 32.06
CA THR A 172 17.66 -31.05 33.03
C THR A 172 17.14 -30.57 34.39
N SER A 173 15.95 -29.98 34.42
CA SER A 173 15.23 -29.57 35.62
C SER A 173 13.75 -29.94 35.54
N LYS A 174 13.15 -30.33 36.68
CA LYS A 174 11.76 -30.80 36.75
C LYS A 174 10.76 -29.69 36.36
N LYS A 175 9.75 -30.04 35.55
CA LYS A 175 8.62 -29.20 35.15
C LYS A 175 7.34 -30.05 35.14
N THR A 176 6.20 -29.50 35.53
CA THR A 176 4.94 -30.28 35.66
C THR A 176 3.76 -29.66 34.91
N SER A 177 4.01 -28.65 34.08
CA SER A 177 3.01 -28.02 33.20
C SER A 177 3.68 -27.25 32.08
N GLY A 178 3.06 -27.18 30.90
CA GLY A 178 3.55 -26.43 29.75
C GLY A 178 3.12 -27.09 28.44
N THR A 179 3.86 -26.81 27.38
CA THR A 179 3.76 -27.49 26.09
C THR A 179 4.98 -28.37 25.89
N ILE A 180 4.78 -29.54 25.31
CA ILE A 180 5.84 -30.44 24.82
C ILE A 180 5.69 -30.53 23.30
N SER A 181 6.68 -30.02 22.58
CA SER A 181 6.77 -30.05 21.11
C SER A 181 7.32 -31.40 20.65
N VAL A 182 6.47 -32.43 20.65
CA VAL A 182 6.87 -33.83 20.42
C VAL A 182 7.58 -34.01 19.09
N SER A 183 7.10 -33.35 18.02
CA SER A 183 7.74 -33.41 16.70
C SER A 183 9.16 -32.84 16.71
N GLU A 184 9.46 -31.81 17.51
CA GLU A 184 10.82 -31.27 17.63
C GLU A 184 11.79 -32.23 18.31
N HIS A 185 11.32 -32.99 19.29
CA HIS A 185 12.10 -34.08 19.86
C HIS A 185 12.39 -35.18 18.84
N PHE A 186 11.38 -35.57 18.04
CA PHE A 186 11.57 -36.59 16.99
C PHE A 186 12.56 -36.12 15.93
N ASN A 187 12.41 -34.89 15.44
CA ASN A 187 13.33 -34.26 14.50
C ASN A 187 14.76 -34.24 15.05
N ALA A 188 14.92 -33.85 16.32
CA ALA A 188 16.23 -33.81 16.94
C ALA A 188 16.87 -35.19 17.13
N TRP A 189 16.08 -36.20 17.51
CA TRP A 189 16.56 -37.58 17.58
C TRP A 189 17.03 -38.08 16.21
N GLU A 190 16.26 -37.85 15.15
CA GLU A 190 16.64 -38.23 13.79
C GLU A 190 17.93 -37.51 13.34
N ARG A 191 18.10 -36.22 13.67
CA ARG A 191 19.36 -35.48 13.46
C ARG A 191 20.55 -36.09 14.21
N MET A 192 20.31 -36.73 15.35
CA MET A 192 21.31 -37.47 16.14
C MET A 192 21.47 -38.94 15.71
N GLY A 193 20.91 -39.32 14.55
CA GLY A 193 20.99 -40.67 13.98
C GLY A 193 20.08 -41.70 14.65
N MET A 194 19.13 -41.27 15.48
CA MET A 194 18.15 -42.12 16.16
C MET A 194 16.89 -42.22 15.31
N ARG A 195 16.90 -43.16 14.36
CA ARG A 195 15.85 -43.29 13.34
C ARG A 195 14.49 -43.66 13.95
N MET A 196 13.49 -42.80 13.73
CA MET A 196 12.10 -43.08 14.10
C MET A 196 11.41 -43.99 13.07
N GLY A 197 10.49 -44.84 13.54
CA GLY A 197 9.65 -45.69 12.70
C GLY A 197 8.29 -45.08 12.39
N LYS A 198 7.37 -45.91 11.92
CA LYS A 198 5.96 -45.57 11.78
C LYS A 198 5.32 -45.50 13.16
N MET A 199 4.49 -44.49 13.39
CA MET A 199 3.95 -44.21 14.73
C MET A 199 2.96 -45.29 15.15
N TYR A 200 3.05 -45.69 16.43
CA TYR A 200 2.10 -46.59 17.09
C TYR A 200 1.29 -45.84 18.16
N GLU A 201 1.93 -45.01 18.98
CA GLU A 201 1.28 -44.32 20.11
C GLU A 201 2.03 -43.03 20.45
N VAL A 202 1.29 -42.00 20.91
CA VAL A 202 1.79 -40.82 21.65
C VAL A 202 0.85 -40.57 22.83
N ALA A 203 1.33 -40.62 24.06
CA ALA A 203 0.49 -40.46 25.26
C ALA A 203 1.21 -39.77 26.41
N LEU A 204 0.52 -38.84 27.09
CA LEU A 204 0.98 -38.32 28.37
C LEU A 204 0.81 -39.41 29.44
N THR A 205 1.88 -39.70 30.16
CA THR A 205 2.03 -40.91 30.98
C THR A 205 2.60 -40.57 32.36
N ILE A 206 2.01 -41.21 33.37
CA ILE A 206 2.55 -41.31 34.73
C ILE A 206 3.01 -42.76 34.93
N GLU A 207 4.31 -42.95 35.11
CA GLU A 207 4.91 -44.26 35.41
C GLU A 207 5.36 -44.29 36.87
N GLY A 208 5.13 -45.41 37.56
CA GLY A 208 5.64 -45.68 38.90
C GLY A 208 6.43 -46.98 38.93
N TYR A 209 7.59 -46.98 39.57
CA TYR A 209 8.42 -48.18 39.76
C TYR A 209 8.82 -48.34 41.23
N GLN A 210 8.49 -49.48 41.83
CA GLN A 210 8.79 -49.81 43.23
C GLN A 210 8.46 -48.68 44.23
N SER A 211 7.33 -48.01 44.02
CA SER A 211 7.00 -46.75 44.70
C SER A 211 5.53 -46.64 45.10
N SER A 212 5.19 -45.50 45.70
CA SER A 212 3.80 -45.06 45.92
C SER A 212 3.66 -43.62 45.43
N GLY A 213 2.44 -43.12 45.28
CA GLY A 213 2.23 -41.72 44.91
C GLY A 213 0.86 -41.44 44.33
N SER A 214 0.68 -40.19 43.91
CA SER A 214 -0.52 -39.74 43.21
C SER A 214 -0.17 -38.68 42.18
N ALA A 215 -0.94 -38.61 41.11
CA ALA A 215 -0.88 -37.51 40.16
C ALA A 215 -2.30 -37.10 39.74
N ASP A 216 -2.53 -35.80 39.59
CA ASP A 216 -3.72 -35.29 38.93
C ASP A 216 -3.34 -34.56 37.64
N VAL A 217 -3.56 -35.20 36.50
CA VAL A 217 -3.42 -34.61 35.17
C VAL A 217 -4.68 -33.82 34.87
N TYR A 218 -4.66 -32.54 35.22
CA TYR A 218 -5.81 -31.64 35.05
C TYR A 218 -5.88 -31.03 33.64
N THR A 219 -4.75 -30.94 32.93
CA THR A 219 -4.69 -30.56 31.51
C THR A 219 -3.88 -31.60 30.73
N ASN A 220 -4.45 -32.07 29.63
CA ASN A 220 -3.77 -32.91 28.64
C ASN A 220 -4.51 -32.74 27.30
N VAL A 221 -3.95 -31.93 26.42
CA VAL A 221 -4.47 -31.65 25.08
C VAL A 221 -3.39 -32.03 24.08
N ILE A 222 -3.70 -33.02 23.24
CA ILE A 222 -2.82 -33.46 22.16
C ILE A 222 -3.35 -32.91 20.84
N THR A 223 -2.57 -32.06 20.20
CA THR A 223 -2.85 -31.50 18.88
C THR A 223 -2.04 -32.26 17.83
N ILE A 224 -2.72 -32.73 16.78
CA ILE A 224 -2.12 -33.47 15.66
C ILE A 224 -2.56 -32.78 14.37
N GLY A 225 -1.60 -32.37 13.55
CA GLY A 225 -1.85 -31.55 12.36
C GLY A 225 -1.83 -30.05 12.68
N GLY A 226 -1.26 -29.26 11.77
CA GLY A 226 -0.85 -27.86 11.96
C GLY A 226 0.65 -27.68 11.71
N SER A 227 1.09 -26.52 11.21
CA SER A 227 2.51 -26.13 11.17
C SER A 227 2.98 -25.74 12.58
N GLY A 228 4.25 -25.99 12.91
CA GLY A 228 4.80 -25.73 14.24
C GLY A 228 5.02 -24.24 14.48
N GLY A 229 3.99 -23.53 14.97
CA GLY A 229 4.12 -22.13 15.38
C GLY A 229 4.68 -22.00 16.80
N ASN A 230 5.69 -21.15 16.96
CA ASN A 230 6.23 -20.77 18.25
C ASN A 230 5.36 -19.64 18.85
N ALA A 231 4.39 -19.99 19.69
CA ALA A 231 3.57 -18.98 20.36
C ALA A 231 4.40 -18.21 21.41
N GLY A 232 4.96 -17.06 21.03
CA GLY A 232 5.48 -16.03 21.93
C GLY A 232 6.99 -16.01 22.18
N GLY A 233 7.82 -16.31 21.18
CA GLY A 233 9.28 -16.20 21.27
C GLY A 233 9.92 -15.89 19.93
N ASN A 234 11.12 -15.30 19.96
CA ASN A 234 11.90 -14.98 18.75
C ASN A 234 12.04 -16.23 17.86
N ASP A 235 11.66 -16.10 16.59
CA ASP A 235 11.71 -17.17 15.59
C ASP A 235 12.82 -16.92 14.56
N TRP A 236 13.38 -18.01 14.03
CA TRP A 236 14.43 -18.00 13.02
C TRP A 236 14.23 -19.19 12.07
N ASN A 237 13.85 -18.89 10.83
CA ASN A 237 13.55 -19.89 9.82
C ASN A 237 14.40 -19.71 8.55
N GLN A 238 14.64 -20.84 7.86
CA GLN A 238 15.36 -20.90 6.60
C GLN A 238 14.59 -21.80 5.63
N GLY A 239 13.67 -21.20 4.87
CA GLY A 239 12.86 -21.90 3.88
C GLY A 239 11.67 -22.66 4.47
N GLY A 240 10.55 -22.67 3.75
CA GLY A 240 9.35 -23.40 4.14
C GLY A 240 8.19 -22.46 4.45
N TRP A 241 7.34 -22.86 5.40
CA TRP A 241 6.25 -22.03 5.91
C TRP A 241 6.58 -21.63 7.34
N ASP A 242 6.58 -20.32 7.62
CA ASP A 242 6.71 -19.77 8.96
C ASP A 242 5.37 -19.21 9.45
N TRP A 243 5.18 -19.19 10.76
CA TRP A 243 4.06 -18.53 11.40
C TRP A 243 4.46 -18.00 12.78
N ASN A 244 4.34 -16.69 12.95
CA ASN A 244 4.68 -16.01 14.19
C ASN A 244 3.55 -15.09 14.67
N GLN A 245 3.49 -14.88 15.98
CA GLN A 245 2.52 -14.02 16.63
C GLN A 245 3.23 -13.18 17.70
N GLY A 246 3.75 -12.04 17.29
CA GLY A 246 4.45 -11.08 18.14
C GLY A 246 5.88 -11.52 18.51
N GLY A 247 6.76 -10.54 18.70
CA GLY A 247 8.16 -10.80 19.02
C GLY A 247 9.07 -10.37 17.88
N TRP A 248 10.16 -11.10 17.67
CA TRP A 248 11.06 -10.93 16.53
C TRP A 248 10.93 -12.15 15.63
N ASP A 249 10.60 -11.94 14.38
CA ASP A 249 10.65 -12.95 13.33
C ASP A 249 11.83 -12.69 12.41
N TRP A 250 12.42 -13.75 11.90
CA TRP A 250 13.47 -13.68 10.91
C TRP A 250 13.36 -14.87 9.97
N ASN A 251 13.18 -14.58 8.69
CA ASN A 251 13.01 -15.59 7.66
C ASN A 251 13.88 -15.33 6.43
N GLN A 252 14.42 -16.42 5.89
CA GLN A 252 15.19 -16.42 4.66
C GLN A 252 14.58 -17.39 3.66
N GLY A 253 13.78 -16.84 2.74
CA GLY A 253 13.11 -17.62 1.71
C GLY A 253 11.88 -18.37 2.22
N GLY A 254 10.89 -18.58 1.35
CA GLY A 254 9.70 -19.37 1.67
C GLY A 254 8.47 -18.50 1.78
N ASN A 255 7.55 -18.90 2.66
CA ASN A 255 6.31 -18.19 2.95
C ASN A 255 6.30 -17.85 4.44
N ASP A 256 6.16 -16.57 4.76
CA ASP A 256 6.12 -16.08 6.14
C ASP A 256 4.73 -15.53 6.49
N TRP A 257 4.30 -15.71 7.73
CA TRP A 257 3.06 -15.11 8.19
C TRP A 257 3.23 -14.62 9.62
N ASN A 258 3.14 -13.30 9.79
CA ASN A 258 3.36 -12.67 11.07
C ASN A 258 2.19 -11.80 11.50
N GLN A 259 1.95 -11.75 12.80
CA GLN A 259 0.91 -10.96 13.41
C GLN A 259 1.48 -10.11 14.55
N GLY A 260 1.87 -8.88 14.22
CA GLY A 260 2.45 -7.93 15.15
C GLY A 260 3.91 -8.24 15.49
N GLY A 261 4.61 -7.25 16.06
CA GLY A 261 6.02 -7.42 16.45
C GLY A 261 6.95 -6.83 15.41
N TRP A 262 8.10 -7.46 15.23
CA TRP A 262 9.12 -7.13 14.25
C TRP A 262 9.32 -8.32 13.33
N ASP A 263 9.14 -8.11 12.04
CA ASP A 263 9.39 -9.08 10.99
C ASP A 263 10.62 -8.69 10.19
N TRP A 264 11.32 -9.70 9.70
CA TRP A 264 12.40 -9.52 8.76
C TRP A 264 12.40 -10.69 7.79
N ASN A 265 12.18 -10.38 6.53
CA ASN A 265 12.10 -11.36 5.48
C ASN A 265 13.07 -11.04 4.33
N GLN A 266 13.80 -12.05 3.88
CA GLN A 266 14.68 -11.94 2.74
C GLN A 266 14.30 -12.96 1.67
N GLY A 267 13.53 -12.49 0.69
CA GLY A 267 13.04 -13.28 -0.41
C GLY A 267 11.88 -14.19 -0.02
N GLY A 268 10.93 -14.40 -0.92
CA GLY A 268 9.80 -15.30 -0.68
C GLY A 268 8.47 -14.58 -0.81
N ASN A 269 7.47 -15.06 -0.08
CA ASN A 269 6.22 -14.35 0.11
C ASN A 269 6.04 -14.06 1.60
N ASP A 270 5.72 -12.82 1.93
CA ASP A 270 5.49 -12.36 3.29
C ASP A 270 4.05 -11.87 3.46
N TRP A 271 3.52 -12.06 4.66
CA TRP A 271 2.18 -11.66 5.04
C TRP A 271 2.17 -11.19 6.48
N ASN A 272 2.12 -9.88 6.65
CA ASN A 272 2.18 -9.25 7.96
C ASN A 272 0.89 -8.52 8.31
N GLN A 273 0.53 -8.59 9.59
CA GLN A 273 -0.63 -7.91 10.15
C GLN A 273 -0.22 -7.05 11.34
N GLY A 274 0.11 -5.79 11.06
CA GLY A 274 0.51 -4.80 12.05
C GLY A 274 1.93 -5.01 12.57
N GLY A 275 2.50 -3.97 13.19
CA GLY A 275 3.87 -4.04 13.74
C GLY A 275 4.87 -3.34 12.83
N TRP A 276 6.06 -3.92 12.74
CA TRP A 276 7.15 -3.46 11.88
C TRP A 276 7.54 -4.59 10.97
N ASP A 277 7.51 -4.34 9.67
CA ASP A 277 7.93 -5.27 8.65
C ASP A 277 9.17 -4.76 7.92
N TRP A 278 10.01 -5.69 7.50
CA TRP A 278 11.13 -5.41 6.65
C TRP A 278 11.26 -6.54 5.65
N ASN A 279 11.09 -6.22 4.37
CA ASN A 279 11.16 -7.19 3.30
C ASN A 279 12.21 -6.81 2.26
N GLN A 280 13.00 -7.80 1.83
CA GLN A 280 13.96 -7.65 0.75
C GLN A 280 13.69 -8.63 -0.38
N GLY A 281 12.94 -8.15 -1.38
CA GLY A 281 12.61 -8.92 -2.57
C GLY A 281 11.54 -9.96 -2.33
N GLY A 282 10.72 -10.23 -3.35
CA GLY A 282 9.67 -11.24 -3.26
C GLY A 282 8.30 -10.62 -3.41
N TRP A 283 7.32 -11.24 -2.76
CA TRP A 283 5.99 -10.67 -2.55
C TRP A 283 5.84 -10.32 -1.10
N ASP A 284 5.34 -9.13 -0.83
CA ASP A 284 5.02 -8.64 0.50
C ASP A 284 3.56 -8.20 0.55
N TRP A 285 2.98 -8.40 1.72
CA TRP A 285 1.60 -8.05 1.98
C TRP A 285 1.50 -7.59 3.42
N ASN A 286 1.10 -6.34 3.61
CA ASN A 286 1.01 -5.74 4.92
C ASN A 286 -0.35 -5.12 5.18
N GLN A 287 -0.83 -5.26 6.41
CA GLN A 287 -2.07 -4.66 6.86
C GLN A 287 -1.86 -3.88 8.15
N GLY A 288 -1.69 -2.56 7.99
CA GLY A 288 -1.42 -1.65 9.09
C GLY A 288 0.00 -1.76 9.61
N GLY A 289 0.46 -0.75 10.34
CA GLY A 289 1.81 -0.76 10.94
C GLY A 289 2.80 0.07 10.14
N ASN A 290 4.05 -0.37 10.13
CA ASN A 290 5.13 0.24 9.37
C ASN A 290 5.78 -0.84 8.52
N ASP A 291 5.84 -0.61 7.22
CA ASP A 291 6.42 -1.52 6.25
C ASP A 291 7.66 -0.93 5.60
N TRP A 292 8.65 -1.75 5.30
CA TRP A 292 9.84 -1.33 4.58
C TRP A 292 10.24 -2.39 3.58
N ASN A 293 10.05 -2.07 2.30
CA ASN A 293 10.28 -3.01 1.22
C ASN A 293 11.42 -2.55 0.31
N GLN A 294 12.31 -3.48 -0.04
CA GLN A 294 13.40 -3.25 -0.97
C GLN A 294 13.31 -4.18 -2.17
N GLY A 295 12.65 -3.70 -3.23
CA GLY A 295 12.47 -4.44 -4.47
C GLY A 295 11.41 -5.54 -4.36
N GLY A 296 10.79 -5.90 -5.48
CA GLY A 296 9.80 -6.98 -5.52
C GLY A 296 8.41 -6.43 -5.78
N TRP A 297 7.42 -7.07 -5.16
CA TRP A 297 6.02 -6.67 -5.17
C TRP A 297 5.61 -6.41 -3.74
N ASP A 298 5.14 -5.20 -3.49
CA ASP A 298 4.66 -4.74 -2.21
C ASP A 298 3.16 -4.42 -2.30
N TRP A 299 2.47 -4.69 -1.22
CA TRP A 299 1.06 -4.39 -1.09
C TRP A 299 0.79 -4.00 0.34
N ASN A 300 0.30 -2.79 0.54
CA ASN A 300 0.06 -2.24 1.86
C ASN A 300 -1.36 -1.72 2.03
N GLN A 301 -2.00 -2.10 3.13
CA GLN A 301 -3.32 -1.60 3.53
C GLN A 301 -3.25 -0.79 4.82
N GLY A 302 -3.08 0.52 4.67
CA GLY A 302 -3.03 1.46 5.78
C GLY A 302 -1.71 1.41 6.55
N GLY A 303 -1.35 2.51 7.21
CA GLY A 303 -0.12 2.58 8.00
C GLY A 303 0.89 3.51 7.34
N ASN A 304 2.16 3.19 7.52
CA ASN A 304 3.28 3.86 6.86
C ASN A 304 4.02 2.82 6.01
N ASP A 305 4.29 3.18 4.77
CA ASP A 305 4.97 2.31 3.82
C ASP A 305 6.21 2.99 3.25
N TRP A 306 7.28 2.22 3.04
CA TRP A 306 8.54 2.71 2.53
C TRP A 306 9.10 1.72 1.52
N ASN A 307 8.97 2.07 0.24
CA ASN A 307 9.37 1.22 -0.85
C ASN A 307 10.61 1.76 -1.59
N GLN A 308 11.57 0.88 -1.86
CA GLN A 308 12.75 1.20 -2.65
C GLN A 308 12.82 0.35 -3.90
N GLY A 309 12.16 0.81 -4.96
CA GLY A 309 12.12 0.16 -6.26
C GLY A 309 11.23 -1.07 -6.28
N GLY A 310 10.75 -1.46 -7.46
CA GLY A 310 9.87 -2.62 -7.61
C GLY A 310 8.48 -2.17 -8.04
N TRP A 311 7.48 -2.87 -7.51
CA TRP A 311 6.07 -2.56 -7.67
C TRP A 311 5.47 -2.38 -6.29
N ASP A 312 4.86 -1.23 -6.09
CA ASP A 312 4.21 -0.84 -4.86
C ASP A 312 2.72 -0.63 -5.10
N TRP A 313 1.94 -0.98 -4.09
CA TRP A 313 0.51 -0.77 -4.09
C TRP A 313 0.09 -0.41 -2.68
N ASN A 314 -0.39 0.81 -2.50
CA ASN A 314 -0.79 1.32 -1.21
C ASN A 314 -2.26 1.74 -1.20
N GLN A 315 -2.98 1.32 -0.16
CA GLN A 315 -4.36 1.72 0.07
C GLN A 315 -4.51 2.43 1.41
N GLY A 316 -4.44 3.75 1.36
CA GLY A 316 -4.56 4.62 2.53
C GLY A 316 -3.31 4.64 3.38
N GLY A 317 -3.08 5.74 4.10
CA GLY A 317 -1.94 5.87 5.00
C GLY A 317 -0.93 6.90 4.48
N ASN A 318 0.34 6.67 4.78
CA ASN A 318 1.44 7.43 4.24
C ASN A 318 2.35 6.48 3.46
N ASP A 319 2.72 6.86 2.25
CA ASP A 319 3.55 6.08 1.35
C ASP A 319 4.79 6.87 0.93
N TRP A 320 5.92 6.18 0.83
CA TRP A 320 7.19 6.76 0.47
C TRP A 320 7.93 5.85 -0.50
N ASN A 321 7.93 6.24 -1.77
CA ASN A 321 8.47 5.43 -2.84
C ASN A 321 9.70 6.06 -3.48
N GLN A 322 10.73 5.23 -3.72
CA GLN A 322 11.96 5.65 -4.38
C GLN A 322 12.22 4.81 -5.63
N GLY A 323 11.72 5.28 -6.77
CA GLY A 323 11.85 4.61 -8.06
C GLY A 323 10.94 3.40 -8.19
N GLY A 324 10.72 2.92 -9.41
CA GLY A 324 9.88 1.75 -9.65
C GLY A 324 8.50 2.15 -10.17
N TRP A 325 7.49 1.39 -9.75
CA TRP A 325 6.08 1.61 -10.06
C TRP A 325 5.31 1.73 -8.77
N ASP A 326 4.63 2.85 -8.60
CA ASP A 326 3.82 3.16 -7.45
C ASP A 326 2.35 3.25 -7.84
N TRP A 327 1.50 2.81 -6.94
CA TRP A 327 0.07 2.95 -7.06
C TRP A 327 -0.49 3.24 -5.68
N ASN A 328 -1.07 4.42 -5.52
CA ASN A 328 -1.62 4.87 -4.26
C ASN A 328 -3.11 5.18 -4.38
N GLN A 329 -3.90 4.68 -3.43
CA GLN A 329 -5.32 5.00 -3.31
C GLN A 329 -5.64 5.66 -1.98
N GLY A 330 -5.64 6.99 -1.99
CA GLY A 330 -5.96 7.81 -0.84
C GLY A 330 -4.80 7.87 0.15
N GLY A 331 -4.71 8.98 0.89
CA GLY A 331 -3.66 9.15 1.91
C GLY A 331 -2.69 10.25 1.51
N ASN A 332 -1.45 10.09 1.94
CA ASN A 332 -0.34 10.94 1.53
C ASN A 332 0.69 10.07 0.81
N ASP A 333 1.14 10.52 -0.35
CA ASP A 333 2.10 9.81 -1.18
C ASP A 333 3.31 10.68 -1.46
N TRP A 334 4.50 10.08 -1.44
CA TRP A 334 5.77 10.75 -1.66
C TRP A 334 6.63 9.91 -2.58
N ASN A 335 6.69 10.30 -3.84
CA ASN A 335 7.41 9.57 -4.87
C ASN A 335 8.66 10.31 -5.34
N GLN A 336 9.77 9.57 -5.45
CA GLN A 336 11.03 10.08 -5.98
C GLN A 336 11.45 9.32 -7.25
N GLY A 337 10.95 9.77 -8.39
CA GLY A 337 11.26 9.19 -9.69
C GLY A 337 10.56 7.86 -9.94
N GLY A 338 10.44 7.46 -11.20
CA GLY A 338 9.76 6.22 -11.57
C GLY A 338 8.43 6.52 -12.23
N TRP A 339 7.44 5.68 -11.94
CA TRP A 339 6.06 5.83 -12.36
C TRP A 339 5.18 5.87 -11.13
N ASP A 340 4.36 6.89 -11.06
CA ASP A 340 3.45 7.14 -9.96
C ASP A 340 2.02 7.20 -10.48
N TRP A 341 1.11 6.69 -9.66
CA TRP A 341 -0.30 6.73 -9.93
C TRP A 341 -1.03 6.94 -8.61
N ASN A 342 -1.67 8.09 -8.47
CA ASN A 342 -2.39 8.46 -7.27
C ASN A 342 -3.88 8.68 -7.55
N GLN A 343 -4.72 8.12 -6.68
CA GLN A 343 -6.16 8.33 -6.70
C GLN A 343 -6.64 8.93 -5.38
N GLY A 344 -6.72 10.26 -5.36
CA GLY A 344 -7.20 11.02 -4.22
C GLY A 344 -6.17 11.14 -3.11
N GLY A 345 -6.22 12.22 -2.34
CA GLY A 345 -5.29 12.44 -1.23
C GLY A 345 -4.37 13.61 -1.50
N ASN A 346 -3.15 13.51 -0.99
CA ASN A 346 -2.07 14.44 -1.28
C ASN A 346 -0.93 13.66 -1.91
N ASP A 347 -0.42 14.16 -3.02
CA ASP A 347 0.66 13.55 -3.77
C ASP A 347 1.86 14.50 -3.87
N TRP A 348 3.07 13.97 -3.76
CA TRP A 348 4.31 14.72 -3.83
C TRP A 348 5.31 13.97 -4.68
N ASN A 349 5.49 14.43 -5.91
CA ASN A 349 6.33 13.76 -6.88
C ASN A 349 7.59 14.57 -7.23
N GLN A 350 8.73 13.90 -7.25
CA GLN A 350 10.00 14.50 -7.65
C GLN A 350 10.61 13.78 -8.86
N GLY A 351 10.27 14.25 -10.06
CA GLY A 351 10.75 13.68 -11.31
C GLY A 351 10.05 12.38 -11.68
N GLY A 352 10.15 11.97 -12.94
CA GLY A 352 9.54 10.71 -13.40
C GLY A 352 8.25 10.97 -14.15
N TRP A 353 7.29 10.06 -13.97
CA TRP A 353 5.96 10.12 -14.55
C TRP A 353 4.94 10.07 -13.43
N ASP A 354 4.10 11.08 -13.38
CA ASP A 354 3.07 11.24 -12.39
C ASP A 354 1.69 11.20 -13.06
N TRP A 355 0.74 10.61 -12.34
CA TRP A 355 -0.64 10.56 -12.75
C TRP A 355 -1.50 10.69 -11.51
N ASN A 356 -2.26 11.77 -11.42
CA ASN A 356 -3.10 12.07 -10.29
C ASN A 356 -4.57 12.20 -10.69
N GLN A 357 -5.44 11.57 -9.92
CA GLN A 357 -6.89 11.70 -10.06
C GLN A 357 -7.54 12.22 -8.80
N GLY A 358 -7.71 13.55 -8.76
CA GLY A 358 -8.35 14.24 -7.64
C GLY A 358 -7.41 14.37 -6.45
N GLY A 359 -7.60 15.42 -5.64
CA GLY A 359 -6.78 15.66 -4.46
C GLY A 359 -5.94 16.91 -4.61
N ASN A 360 -4.79 16.92 -3.93
CA ASN A 360 -3.76 17.92 -4.14
C ASN A 360 -2.51 17.23 -4.68
N ASP A 361 -1.94 17.80 -5.74
CA ASP A 361 -0.74 17.31 -6.38
C ASP A 361 0.38 18.35 -6.27
N TRP A 362 1.60 17.86 -6.14
CA TRP A 362 2.82 18.67 -6.06
C TRP A 362 3.94 17.97 -6.81
N ASN A 363 4.14 18.40 -8.06
CA ASN A 363 5.13 17.83 -8.94
C ASN A 363 6.35 18.75 -9.13
N GLN A 364 7.55 18.18 -9.01
CA GLN A 364 8.81 18.88 -9.27
C GLN A 364 9.58 18.22 -10.43
N GLY A 365 9.29 18.69 -11.65
CA GLY A 365 9.96 18.22 -12.86
C GLY A 365 9.45 16.85 -13.32
N GLY A 366 9.67 16.53 -14.59
CA GLY A 366 9.23 15.25 -15.16
C GLY A 366 7.99 15.43 -16.04
N TRP A 367 7.10 14.46 -15.98
CA TRP A 367 5.81 14.46 -16.66
C TRP A 367 4.72 14.33 -15.61
N ASP A 368 3.78 15.25 -15.65
CA ASP A 368 2.65 15.33 -14.75
C ASP A 368 1.35 15.25 -15.54
N TRP A 369 0.37 14.59 -14.95
CA TRP A 369 -0.97 14.48 -15.48
C TRP A 369 -1.94 14.52 -14.32
N ASN A 370 -2.77 15.56 -14.28
CA ASN A 370 -3.73 15.75 -13.22
C ASN A 370 -5.16 15.82 -13.76
N GLN A 371 -6.06 15.06 -13.15
CA GLN A 371 -7.49 15.12 -13.43
C GLN A 371 -8.29 15.58 -12.22
N GLY A 372 -8.52 16.89 -12.17
CA GLY A 372 -9.30 17.53 -11.13
C GLY A 372 -8.55 17.65 -9.82
N GLY A 373 -8.89 18.66 -9.02
CA GLY A 373 -8.22 18.90 -7.75
C GLY A 373 -7.46 20.21 -7.77
N ASN A 374 -6.39 20.28 -6.97
CA ASN A 374 -5.41 21.36 -7.06
C ASN A 374 -4.08 20.76 -7.48
N ASP A 375 -3.46 21.39 -8.47
CA ASP A 375 -2.19 20.98 -9.03
C ASP A 375 -1.14 22.07 -8.81
N TRP A 376 0.10 21.63 -8.63
CA TRP A 376 1.24 22.50 -8.41
C TRP A 376 2.45 21.88 -9.07
N ASN A 377 2.83 22.44 -10.21
CA ASN A 377 3.92 21.94 -11.00
C ASN A 377 5.09 22.94 -11.06
N GLN A 378 6.30 22.44 -10.84
CA GLN A 378 7.54 23.21 -10.96
C GLN A 378 8.45 22.64 -12.03
N GLY A 379 8.26 23.13 -13.27
CA GLY A 379 9.08 22.73 -14.42
C GLY A 379 8.69 21.36 -14.96
N GLY A 380 9.07 21.08 -16.22
CA GLY A 380 8.77 19.81 -16.85
C GLY A 380 7.62 19.93 -17.84
N TRP A 381 6.78 18.91 -17.88
CA TRP A 381 5.57 18.84 -18.68
C TRP A 381 4.40 18.60 -17.77
N ASP A 382 3.42 19.48 -17.85
CA ASP A 382 2.20 19.46 -17.07
C ASP A 382 0.99 19.33 -17.98
N TRP A 383 0.01 18.58 -17.51
CA TRP A 383 -1.25 18.40 -18.18
C TRP A 383 -2.33 18.37 -17.11
N ASN A 384 -3.21 19.36 -17.12
CA ASN A 384 -4.29 19.49 -16.18
C ASN A 384 -5.66 19.44 -16.87
N GLN A 385 -6.58 18.68 -16.27
CA GLN A 385 -7.98 18.66 -16.68
C GLN A 385 -8.89 19.12 -15.54
N GLY A 386 -9.09 20.43 -15.50
CA GLY A 386 -10.03 21.09 -14.60
C GLY A 386 -9.53 21.14 -13.17
N GLY A 387 -10.10 22.06 -12.39
CA GLY A 387 -9.64 22.31 -11.02
C GLY A 387 -8.86 23.60 -10.95
N TRP A 388 -7.83 23.63 -10.10
CA TRP A 388 -6.87 24.71 -10.00
C TRP A 388 -5.52 24.19 -10.43
N ASP A 389 -4.90 24.89 -11.36
CA ASP A 389 -3.55 24.61 -11.82
C ASP A 389 -2.61 25.75 -11.44
N TRP A 390 -1.38 25.39 -11.11
CA TRP A 390 -0.32 26.34 -10.81
C TRP A 390 0.97 25.80 -11.39
N ASN A 391 1.44 26.45 -12.44
CA ASN A 391 2.65 26.04 -13.14
C ASN A 391 3.75 27.10 -13.02
N GLN A 392 4.96 26.66 -12.68
CA GLN A 392 6.14 27.50 -12.65
C GLN A 392 7.19 27.04 -13.67
N GLY A 393 7.06 27.53 -14.90
CA GLY A 393 7.99 27.26 -15.99
C GLY A 393 7.81 25.86 -16.57
N GLY A 394 8.33 25.65 -17.78
CA GLY A 394 8.19 24.36 -18.47
C GLY A 394 7.14 24.45 -19.56
N TRP A 395 6.38 23.37 -19.71
CA TRP A 395 5.26 23.25 -20.63
C TRP A 395 4.02 22.91 -19.83
N ASP A 396 3.01 23.72 -20.01
CA ASP A 396 1.72 23.60 -19.35
C ASP A 396 0.62 23.42 -20.39
N TRP A 397 -0.36 22.60 -20.04
CA TRP A 397 -1.54 22.36 -20.84
C TRP A 397 -2.70 22.21 -19.89
N ASN A 398 -3.67 23.11 -20.00
CA ASN A 398 -4.83 23.11 -19.15
C ASN A 398 -6.13 23.04 -19.96
N GLN A 399 -7.07 22.23 -19.49
CA GLN A 399 -8.40 22.11 -20.05
C GLN A 399 -9.49 22.39 -19.02
N GLY A 400 -9.95 23.64 -19.03
CA GLY A 400 -10.99 24.11 -18.12
C GLY A 400 -10.45 24.38 -16.71
N GLY A 401 -11.24 25.04 -15.88
CA GLY A 401 -10.83 25.36 -14.50
C GLY A 401 -10.20 26.74 -14.40
N ASN A 402 -9.25 26.89 -13.47
CA ASN A 402 -8.45 28.10 -13.35
C ASN A 402 -6.98 27.72 -13.44
N ASP A 403 -6.27 28.45 -14.29
CA ASP A 403 -4.85 28.28 -14.53
C ASP A 403 -4.06 29.46 -13.98
N TRP A 404 -2.85 29.18 -13.53
CA TRP A 404 -1.89 30.20 -13.18
C TRP A 404 -0.51 29.74 -13.63
N ASN A 405 0.04 30.43 -14.61
CA ASN A 405 1.34 30.11 -15.17
C ASN A 405 2.35 31.24 -14.95
N GLN A 406 3.57 30.86 -14.54
CA GLN A 406 4.69 31.78 -14.39
C GLN A 406 5.85 31.40 -15.30
N GLY A 407 5.83 31.93 -16.52
CA GLY A 407 6.88 31.73 -17.51
C GLY A 407 6.81 30.35 -18.18
N GLY A 408 7.52 30.19 -19.30
CA GLY A 408 7.49 28.92 -20.04
C GLY A 408 6.52 28.98 -21.21
N TRP A 409 5.85 27.86 -21.45
CA TRP A 409 4.83 27.69 -22.49
C TRP A 409 3.54 27.26 -21.82
N ASP A 410 2.49 28.03 -22.06
CA ASP A 410 1.17 27.81 -21.55
C ASP A 410 0.21 27.56 -22.71
N TRP A 411 -0.74 26.66 -22.47
CA TRP A 411 -1.82 26.37 -23.39
C TRP A 411 -3.07 26.13 -22.57
N ASN A 412 -4.07 26.99 -22.74
CA ASN A 412 -5.32 26.90 -22.01
C ASN A 412 -6.51 26.76 -22.96
N GLN A 413 -7.40 25.81 -22.64
CA GLN A 413 -8.65 25.63 -23.34
C GLN A 413 -9.84 25.81 -22.41
N GLY A 414 -10.35 27.05 -22.38
CA GLY A 414 -11.52 27.41 -21.60
C GLY A 414 -11.21 27.57 -20.12
N GLY A 415 -11.97 28.42 -19.44
CA GLY A 415 -11.76 28.67 -18.01
C GLY A 415 -11.27 30.08 -17.75
N ASN A 416 -10.49 30.24 -16.70
CA ASN A 416 -9.77 31.47 -16.41
C ASN A 416 -8.28 31.17 -16.48
N ASP A 417 -7.53 32.02 -17.18
CA ASP A 417 -6.10 31.89 -17.34
C ASP A 417 -5.37 33.10 -16.76
N TRP A 418 -4.23 32.85 -16.12
CA TRP A 418 -3.37 33.88 -15.59
C TRP A 418 -1.92 33.59 -15.92
N ASN A 419 -1.39 34.30 -16.91
CA ASN A 419 -0.02 34.11 -17.35
C ASN A 419 0.88 35.29 -16.98
N GLN A 420 2.05 34.99 -16.41
CA GLN A 420 3.09 35.96 -16.11
C GLN A 420 4.36 35.70 -16.91
N GLY A 421 4.41 36.25 -18.13
CA GLY A 421 5.56 36.14 -19.01
C GLY A 421 5.66 34.78 -19.71
N GLY A 422 6.45 34.71 -20.79
CA GLY A 422 6.60 33.46 -21.55
C GLY A 422 5.77 33.49 -22.82
N TRP A 423 5.20 32.33 -23.18
CA TRP A 423 4.31 32.15 -24.31
C TRP A 423 2.99 31.62 -23.80
N ASP A 424 1.93 32.33 -24.13
CA ASP A 424 0.57 32.02 -23.76
C ASP A 424 -0.26 31.72 -25.01
N TRP A 425 -1.16 30.77 -24.87
CA TRP A 425 -2.14 30.43 -25.89
C TRP A 425 -3.43 30.09 -25.20
N ASN A 426 -4.47 30.89 -25.42
CA ASN A 426 -5.77 30.70 -24.83
C ASN A 426 -6.85 30.51 -25.90
N GLN A 427 -7.72 29.53 -25.68
CA GLN A 427 -8.88 29.28 -26.50
C GLN A 427 -10.17 29.37 -25.69
N GLY A 428 -10.74 30.57 -25.66
CA GLY A 428 -12.00 30.85 -25.00
C GLY A 428 -11.83 30.99 -23.49
N GLY A 429 -12.70 31.78 -22.86
CA GLY A 429 -12.66 32.00 -21.41
C GLY A 429 -12.28 33.43 -21.08
N ASN A 430 -11.63 33.62 -19.93
CA ASN A 430 -11.02 34.88 -19.54
C ASN A 430 -9.51 34.67 -19.48
N ASP A 431 -8.77 35.54 -20.15
CA ASP A 431 -7.33 35.52 -20.20
C ASP A 431 -6.75 36.78 -19.58
N TRP A 432 -5.64 36.64 -18.87
CA TRP A 432 -4.97 37.75 -18.21
C TRP A 432 -3.48 37.53 -18.29
N ASN A 433 -2.85 38.24 -19.22
CA ASN A 433 -1.44 38.12 -19.50
C ASN A 433 -0.63 39.32 -19.02
N GLN A 434 0.50 39.07 -18.36
CA GLN A 434 1.43 40.10 -17.94
C GLN A 434 2.80 39.93 -18.63
N GLY A 435 2.93 40.50 -19.82
CA GLY A 435 4.17 40.50 -20.58
C GLY A 435 4.42 39.18 -21.31
N GLY A 436 5.32 39.19 -22.29
CA GLY A 436 5.62 37.98 -23.07
C GLY A 436 4.91 38.00 -24.42
N TRP A 437 4.45 36.83 -24.85
CA TRP A 437 3.68 36.62 -26.07
C TRP A 437 2.35 36.01 -25.71
N ASP A 438 1.28 36.67 -26.12
CA ASP A 438 -0.08 36.26 -25.88
C ASP A 438 -0.77 35.95 -27.21
N TRP A 439 -1.61 34.92 -27.18
CA TRP A 439 -2.46 34.56 -28.28
C TRP A 439 -3.80 34.11 -27.72
N ASN A 440 -4.85 34.85 -28.03
CA ASN A 440 -6.19 34.55 -27.56
C ASN A 440 -7.15 34.34 -28.73
N GLN A 441 -7.97 33.30 -28.63
CA GLN A 441 -9.04 33.01 -29.57
C GLN A 441 -10.39 32.97 -28.88
N GLY A 442 -11.06 34.12 -28.88
CA GLY A 442 -12.38 34.30 -28.32
C GLY A 442 -12.36 34.43 -26.80
N GLY A 443 -13.34 35.14 -26.24
CA GLY A 443 -13.44 35.33 -24.80
C GLY A 443 -13.19 36.78 -24.42
N ASN A 444 -12.64 36.98 -23.22
CA ASN A 444 -12.17 38.27 -22.74
C ASN A 444 -10.66 38.18 -22.52
N ASP A 445 -9.92 39.13 -23.04
CA ASP A 445 -8.47 39.20 -22.96
C ASP A 445 -8.01 40.46 -22.24
N TRP A 446 -7.02 40.33 -21.37
CA TRP A 446 -6.45 41.43 -20.61
C TRP A 446 -4.93 41.34 -20.62
N ASN A 447 -4.31 42.07 -21.52
CA ASN A 447 -2.87 42.06 -21.67
C ASN A 447 -2.19 43.31 -21.09
N GLN A 448 -1.11 43.11 -20.35
CA GLN A 448 -0.27 44.18 -19.83
C GLN A 448 1.15 44.11 -20.40
N GLY A 449 1.33 44.71 -21.58
CA GLY A 449 2.62 44.83 -22.24
C GLY A 449 3.06 43.53 -22.93
N GLY A 450 4.05 43.62 -23.81
CA GLY A 450 4.50 42.45 -24.59
C GLY A 450 3.92 42.47 -26.00
N TRP A 451 3.58 41.29 -26.50
CA TRP A 451 2.93 41.09 -27.79
C TRP A 451 1.60 40.39 -27.55
N ASP A 452 0.54 41.00 -28.05
CA ASP A 452 -0.81 40.52 -27.95
C ASP A 452 -1.35 40.18 -29.34
N TRP A 453 -2.13 39.11 -29.41
CA TRP A 453 -2.84 38.71 -30.59
C TRP A 453 -4.19 38.17 -30.17
N ASN A 454 -5.25 38.87 -30.55
CA ASN A 454 -6.60 38.47 -30.22
C ASN A 454 -7.44 38.24 -31.48
N GLN A 455 -8.20 37.14 -31.48
CA GLN A 455 -9.16 36.82 -32.52
C GLN A 455 -10.56 36.67 -31.96
N GLY A 456 -11.31 37.77 -32.00
CA GLY A 456 -12.70 37.82 -31.56
C GLY A 456 -12.82 37.91 -30.04
N GLY A 457 -13.88 38.56 -29.56
CA GLY A 457 -14.11 38.72 -28.12
C GLY A 457 -13.99 40.17 -27.70
N ASN A 458 -13.60 40.37 -26.44
CA ASN A 458 -13.26 41.68 -25.91
C ASN A 458 -11.77 41.67 -25.57
N ASP A 459 -11.05 42.71 -26.00
CA ASP A 459 -9.62 42.86 -25.79
C ASP A 459 -9.30 44.12 -25.00
N TRP A 460 -8.39 44.01 -24.03
CA TRP A 460 -7.96 45.11 -23.19
C TRP A 460 -6.44 45.10 -23.05
N ASN A 461 -5.78 45.90 -23.88
CA ASN A 461 -4.33 45.97 -23.88
C ASN A 461 -3.80 47.25 -23.23
N GLN A 462 -2.74 47.10 -22.43
CA GLN A 462 -2.02 48.21 -21.81
C GLN A 462 -0.56 48.24 -22.26
N GLY A 463 -0.33 48.87 -23.41
CA GLY A 463 1.00 49.09 -23.98
C GLY A 463 1.59 47.85 -24.64
N GLY A 464 2.71 48.01 -25.35
CA GLY A 464 3.29 46.89 -26.12
C GLY A 464 2.82 46.92 -27.58
N TRP A 465 2.58 45.75 -28.13
CA TRP A 465 2.07 45.55 -29.49
C TRP A 465 0.77 44.77 -29.40
N ASP A 466 -0.28 45.34 -29.97
CA ASP A 466 -1.62 44.78 -30.04
C ASP A 466 -1.98 44.41 -31.47
N TRP A 467 -2.68 43.30 -31.62
CA TRP A 467 -3.28 42.90 -32.87
C TRP A 467 -4.61 42.26 -32.58
N ASN A 468 -5.69 42.91 -33.01
CA ASN A 468 -7.04 42.43 -32.80
C ASN A 468 -7.76 42.19 -34.14
N GLN A 469 -8.38 41.02 -34.26
CA GLN A 469 -9.22 40.67 -35.39
C GLN A 469 -10.66 40.41 -34.96
N GLY A 470 -11.47 41.47 -35.06
CA GLY A 470 -12.89 41.43 -34.76
C GLY A 470 -13.16 41.44 -33.25
N GLY A 471 -14.28 42.02 -32.84
CA GLY A 471 -14.64 42.11 -31.42
C GLY A 471 -14.72 43.56 -30.97
N ASN A 472 -14.49 43.79 -29.68
CA ASN A 472 -14.29 45.12 -29.14
C ASN A 472 -12.86 45.21 -28.59
N ASP A 473 -12.17 46.29 -28.91
CA ASP A 473 -10.79 46.54 -28.53
C ASP A 473 -10.68 47.80 -27.68
N TRP A 474 -9.77 47.76 -26.72
CA TRP A 474 -9.48 48.84 -25.80
C TRP A 474 -7.99 48.88 -25.50
N ASN A 475 -7.27 49.71 -26.25
CA ASN A 475 -5.83 49.84 -26.11
C ASN A 475 -5.40 51.15 -25.45
N GLN A 476 -4.41 51.06 -24.57
CA GLN A 476 -3.81 52.20 -23.89
C GLN A 476 -2.29 52.28 -24.13
N GLY A 477 -1.90 53.05 -25.14
CA GLY A 477 -0.50 53.26 -25.50
C GLY A 477 0.09 52.10 -26.31
N GLY A 478 1.29 52.31 -26.88
CA GLY A 478 1.95 51.27 -27.66
C GLY A 478 1.60 51.34 -29.15
N TRP A 479 1.49 50.17 -29.77
CA TRP A 479 1.11 49.99 -31.17
C TRP A 479 -0.14 49.13 -31.22
N ASP A 480 -1.13 49.60 -31.97
CA ASP A 480 -2.41 48.93 -32.15
C ASP A 480 -2.65 48.60 -33.62
N TRP A 481 -3.28 47.47 -33.84
CA TRP A 481 -3.77 47.06 -35.13
C TRP A 481 -5.11 46.38 -34.94
N ASN A 482 -6.17 47.00 -35.46
CA ASN A 482 -7.52 46.45 -35.38
C ASN A 482 -8.09 46.17 -36.77
N GLN A 483 -8.71 45.00 -36.93
CA GLN A 483 -9.47 44.65 -38.12
C GLN A 483 -10.94 44.40 -37.79
N GLY A 484 -11.72 45.47 -37.85
CA GLY A 484 -13.17 45.46 -37.75
C GLY A 484 -13.66 45.28 -36.32
N GLY A 485 -14.86 45.80 -36.04
CA GLY A 485 -15.42 45.77 -34.69
C GLY A 485 -15.55 47.17 -34.13
N TRP A 486 -15.40 47.29 -32.81
CA TRP A 486 -15.24 48.57 -32.12
C TRP A 486 -13.82 48.67 -31.62
N ASP A 487 -13.18 49.80 -31.86
CA ASP A 487 -11.83 50.11 -31.43
C ASP A 487 -11.83 51.37 -30.58
N TRP A 488 -11.00 51.36 -29.54
CA TRP A 488 -10.79 52.49 -28.65
C TRP A 488 -9.33 52.55 -28.29
N ASN A 489 -8.65 53.59 -28.76
CA ASN A 489 -7.24 53.79 -28.51
C ASN A 489 -6.97 55.09 -27.74
N GLN A 490 -6.11 55.01 -26.73
CA GLN A 490 -5.63 56.17 -25.99
C GLN A 490 -4.10 56.30 -26.08
N GLY A 491 -3.64 57.12 -27.02
CA GLY A 491 -2.23 57.43 -27.20
C GLY A 491 -1.47 56.30 -27.88
N GLY A 492 -0.36 56.62 -28.56
CA GLY A 492 0.44 55.62 -29.27
C GLY A 492 0.26 55.73 -30.78
N ASN A 493 0.31 54.60 -31.47
CA ASN A 493 0.07 54.49 -32.89
C ASN A 493 -1.03 53.47 -33.13
N ASP A 494 -2.07 53.87 -33.86
CA ASP A 494 -3.27 53.08 -34.09
C ASP A 494 -3.49 52.83 -35.57
N TRP A 495 -3.89 51.63 -35.93
CA TRP A 495 -4.19 51.26 -37.31
C TRP A 495 -5.48 50.45 -37.35
N ASN A 496 -6.55 51.05 -37.84
CA ASN A 496 -7.85 50.42 -37.91
C ASN A 496 -8.29 50.15 -39.35
N GLN A 497 -8.83 48.95 -39.59
CA GLN A 497 -9.39 48.54 -40.87
C GLN A 497 -10.88 48.21 -40.77
N GLY A 498 -11.72 49.24 -40.92
CA GLY A 498 -13.17 49.11 -40.94
C GLY A 498 -13.77 49.01 -39.53
N GLY A 499 -15.09 49.21 -39.41
CA GLY A 499 -15.76 49.20 -38.11
C GLY A 499 -15.94 50.59 -37.53
N TRP A 500 -15.83 50.72 -36.21
CA TRP A 500 -15.88 51.97 -35.47
C TRP A 500 -14.55 52.19 -34.77
N ASP A 501 -13.95 53.34 -35.02
CA ASP A 501 -12.67 53.76 -34.46
C ASP A 501 -12.86 54.97 -33.56
N TRP A 502 -12.14 54.99 -32.45
CA TRP A 502 -12.08 56.11 -31.53
C TRP A 502 -10.66 56.26 -31.03
N ASN A 503 -10.00 57.32 -31.42
CA ASN A 503 -8.63 57.60 -31.02
C ASN A 503 -8.51 58.90 -30.22
N GLN A 504 -7.76 58.85 -29.12
CA GLN A 504 -7.45 60.01 -28.30
C GLN A 504 -5.94 60.22 -28.19
N GLY A 505 -5.41 61.06 -29.09
CA GLY A 505 -4.01 61.43 -29.11
C GLY A 505 -3.13 60.36 -29.76
N GLY A 506 -2.02 60.77 -30.37
CA GLY A 506 -1.10 59.83 -31.03
C GLY A 506 -1.12 59.98 -32.54
N ASN A 507 -0.85 58.90 -33.25
CA ASN A 507 -1.01 58.81 -34.69
C ASN A 507 -2.08 57.77 -35.00
N ASP A 508 -3.01 58.12 -35.89
CA ASP A 508 -4.17 57.32 -36.23
C ASP A 508 -4.23 57.05 -37.74
N TRP A 509 -4.52 55.80 -38.12
CA TRP A 509 -4.60 55.39 -39.52
C TRP A 509 -5.84 54.51 -39.72
N ASN A 510 -6.91 55.12 -40.21
CA ASN A 510 -8.16 54.42 -40.45
C ASN A 510 -8.40 54.13 -41.94
N GLN A 511 -8.85 52.90 -42.25
CA GLN A 511 -9.25 52.48 -43.59
C GLN A 511 -10.71 52.04 -43.64
N GLY A 512 -11.61 53.00 -43.89
CA GLY A 512 -13.04 52.73 -44.04
C GLY A 512 -13.77 52.62 -42.71
N GLY A 513 -15.10 52.75 -42.71
CA GLY A 513 -15.90 52.67 -41.48
C GLY A 513 -16.21 54.05 -40.90
N TRP A 514 -16.22 54.16 -39.58
CA TRP A 514 -16.43 55.39 -38.83
C TRP A 514 -15.18 55.68 -38.00
N ASP A 515 -14.67 56.90 -38.14
CA ASP A 515 -13.48 57.38 -37.48
C ASP A 515 -13.80 58.56 -36.59
N TRP A 516 -13.16 58.60 -35.43
CA TRP A 516 -13.24 59.70 -34.50
C TRP A 516 -11.87 59.89 -33.87
N ASN A 517 -11.22 61.00 -34.18
CA ASN A 517 -9.93 61.34 -33.62
C ASN A 517 -9.97 62.63 -32.81
N GLN A 518 -9.34 62.61 -31.63
CA GLN A 518 -9.16 63.77 -30.78
C GLN A 518 -7.69 64.04 -30.49
N GLY A 519 -7.12 64.93 -31.30
CA GLY A 519 -5.73 65.37 -31.17
C GLY A 519 -4.75 64.34 -31.74
N GLY A 520 -3.64 64.81 -32.30
CA GLY A 520 -2.64 63.92 -32.89
C GLY A 520 -2.49 64.15 -34.38
N ASN A 521 -2.08 63.11 -35.10
CA ASN A 521 -2.11 63.09 -36.56
C ASN A 521 -3.10 62.00 -37.00
N ASP A 522 -3.94 62.33 -37.97
CA ASP A 522 -5.02 61.49 -38.45
C ASP A 522 -4.89 61.22 -39.95
N TRP A 523 -5.08 59.98 -40.36
CA TRP A 523 -5.02 59.55 -41.75
C TRP A 523 -6.17 58.61 -42.08
N ASN A 524 -7.24 59.17 -42.61
CA ASN A 524 -8.42 58.41 -43.00
C ASN A 524 -8.50 58.12 -44.51
N GLN A 525 -8.83 56.88 -44.87
CA GLN A 525 -9.09 56.46 -46.25
C GLN A 525 -10.55 56.01 -46.44
N GLY A 526 -11.43 56.99 -46.59
CA GLY A 526 -12.84 56.80 -46.94
C GLY A 526 -13.70 56.33 -45.76
N GLY A 527 -15.02 56.42 -45.88
CA GLY A 527 -15.92 56.21 -44.74
C GLY A 527 -16.40 57.55 -44.18
N TRP A 528 -16.53 57.63 -42.86
CA TRP A 528 -16.86 58.84 -42.13
C TRP A 528 -15.71 59.20 -41.21
N ASP A 529 -15.24 60.43 -41.34
CA ASP A 529 -14.12 60.99 -40.58
C ASP A 529 -14.59 62.15 -39.71
N TRP A 530 -14.12 62.17 -38.47
CA TRP A 530 -14.33 63.26 -37.53
C TRP A 530 -13.03 63.51 -36.77
N ASN A 531 -12.41 64.64 -37.01
CA ASN A 531 -11.18 65.02 -36.34
C ASN A 531 -11.37 66.31 -35.51
N GLN A 532 -10.84 66.30 -34.29
CA GLN A 532 -10.80 67.46 -33.40
C GLN A 532 -9.40 67.75 -32.89
N GLY A 533 -8.74 68.72 -33.54
CA GLY A 533 -7.39 69.13 -33.19
C GLY A 533 -6.35 68.21 -33.80
N GLY A 534 -5.22 68.75 -34.27
CA GLY A 534 -4.14 67.95 -34.84
C GLY A 534 -3.88 68.24 -36.31
N ASN A 535 -3.29 67.29 -37.02
CA ASN A 535 -3.22 67.31 -38.48
C ASN A 535 -4.10 66.19 -39.03
N ASP A 536 -4.81 66.47 -40.11
CA ASP A 536 -5.83 65.61 -40.68
C ASP A 536 -5.61 65.36 -42.16
N TRP A 537 -5.63 64.10 -42.59
CA TRP A 537 -5.44 63.70 -43.97
C TRP A 537 -6.49 62.70 -44.40
N ASN A 538 -7.60 63.19 -44.94
CA ASN A 538 -8.66 62.34 -45.45
C ASN A 538 -8.60 62.13 -46.98
N GLN A 539 -8.92 60.91 -47.42
CA GLN A 539 -9.04 60.53 -48.82
C GLN A 539 -10.39 59.86 -49.14
N GLY A 540 -11.36 60.67 -49.57
CA GLY A 540 -12.69 60.21 -49.95
C GLY A 540 -13.66 60.15 -48.77
N GLY A 541 -14.92 59.75 -49.01
CA GLY A 541 -15.92 59.65 -47.92
C GLY A 541 -16.46 61.00 -47.45
N TRP A 542 -16.73 61.10 -46.15
CA TRP A 542 -17.20 62.30 -45.44
C TRP A 542 -16.16 62.71 -44.43
N ASP A 543 -15.84 64.00 -44.41
CA ASP A 543 -14.81 64.60 -43.58
C ASP A 543 -15.40 65.74 -42.74
N TRP A 544 -15.05 65.75 -41.46
CA TRP A 544 -15.37 66.82 -40.55
C TRP A 544 -14.15 67.12 -39.69
N ASN A 545 -13.57 68.29 -39.87
CA ASN A 545 -12.41 68.71 -39.11
C ASN A 545 -12.73 69.95 -38.25
N GLN A 546 -12.38 69.91 -36.97
CA GLN A 546 -12.48 71.04 -36.06
C GLN A 546 -11.15 71.37 -35.39
N GLY A 547 -10.45 72.34 -35.99
CA GLY A 547 -9.18 72.86 -35.50
C GLY A 547 -8.02 71.97 -35.91
N GLY A 548 -6.96 72.56 -36.48
CA GLY A 548 -5.81 71.77 -36.92
C GLY A 548 -5.27 72.22 -38.28
N ASN A 549 -4.55 71.36 -38.97
CA ASN A 549 -4.36 71.51 -40.42
C ASN A 549 -5.06 70.34 -41.11
N ASP A 550 -5.68 70.61 -42.26
CA ASP A 550 -6.56 69.70 -42.95
C ASP A 550 -6.19 69.54 -44.42
N TRP A 551 -6.21 68.30 -44.90
CA TRP A 551 -5.90 67.92 -46.26
C TRP A 551 -6.90 66.87 -46.77
N ASN A 552 -8.00 67.32 -47.35
CA ASN A 552 -9.00 66.43 -47.94
C ASN A 552 -8.82 66.22 -49.46
N GLN A 553 -8.77 64.94 -49.87
CA GLN A 553 -8.72 64.52 -51.26
C GLN A 553 -9.96 63.75 -51.72
N GLY A 554 -11.01 64.50 -52.07
CA GLY A 554 -12.25 63.98 -52.66
C GLY A 554 -13.28 63.57 -51.60
N GLY A 555 -14.55 63.45 -51.98
CA GLY A 555 -15.64 63.25 -51.00
C GLY A 555 -16.26 64.58 -50.54
N TRP A 556 -16.92 64.54 -49.38
CA TRP A 556 -17.52 65.71 -48.71
C TRP A 556 -16.60 66.18 -47.59
N ASP A 557 -16.40 67.49 -47.48
CA ASP A 557 -15.57 68.08 -46.41
C ASP A 557 -16.20 69.32 -45.78
N TRP A 558 -16.11 69.36 -44.45
CA TRP A 558 -16.38 70.52 -43.62
C TRP A 558 -15.22 70.78 -42.67
N ASN A 559 -14.65 71.98 -42.74
CA ASN A 559 -13.58 72.39 -41.85
C ASN A 559 -13.96 73.63 -41.02
N GLN A 560 -13.76 73.53 -39.70
CA GLN A 560 -13.89 74.63 -38.76
C GLN A 560 -12.60 74.91 -37.99
N GLY A 561 -11.71 75.65 -38.64
CA GLY A 561 -10.60 76.37 -38.03
C GLY A 561 -9.26 75.72 -38.32
N GLY A 562 -8.26 76.54 -38.64
CA GLY A 562 -6.94 76.04 -39.06
C GLY A 562 -6.62 76.32 -40.53
N TRP A 563 -5.67 75.58 -41.10
CA TRP A 563 -5.35 75.63 -42.53
C TRP A 563 -6.05 74.46 -43.25
N ASP A 564 -6.65 74.73 -44.40
CA ASP A 564 -7.47 73.79 -45.16
C ASP A 564 -7.00 73.69 -46.63
N TRP A 565 -6.78 72.46 -47.09
CA TRP A 565 -6.66 72.12 -48.50
C TRP A 565 -7.68 71.05 -48.90
N ASN A 566 -8.61 71.43 -49.78
CA ASN A 566 -9.69 70.55 -50.24
C ASN A 566 -9.71 70.41 -51.77
N GLN A 567 -9.79 69.17 -52.28
CA GLN A 567 -10.04 68.84 -53.71
C GLN A 567 -11.37 68.10 -53.99
N GLY A 568 -12.33 68.16 -53.07
CA GLY A 568 -13.67 67.55 -53.13
C GLY A 568 -14.84 68.55 -53.15
N TRP A 569 -15.99 68.14 -52.59
CA TRP A 569 -17.19 68.97 -52.41
C TRP A 569 -17.20 69.49 -50.96
N GLY A 570 -17.23 70.82 -50.71
CA GLY A 570 -17.12 71.33 -49.34
C GLY A 570 -17.88 72.63 -49.04
N TRP A 571 -17.93 73.01 -47.76
CA TRP A 571 -18.60 74.20 -47.21
C TRP A 571 -17.71 75.03 -46.27
#